data_AF-A0A837HZ57-F1
#
_entry.id   AF-A0A837HZ57-F1
#
_cell.length_a   1.000
_cell.length_b   1.000
_cell.length_c   1.000
_cell.angle_alpha   90.00
_cell.angle_beta   90.00
_cell.angle_gamma   90.00
#
_symmetry.space_group_name_H-M   'P 1'
#
loop_
_entity.id
_entity.type
_entity.pdbx_description
1 polymer ?
#
loop_
_entity_poly.entity_id
_entity_poly.type
_entity_poly.pdbx_seq_one_letter_code
_entity_poly.pdbx_strand_id
1 'polypeptide(L)'
;MVENGMIQFLNIFFGALKSIEAAPWRVAIANKDIKITLKEGWHILLSLNVPAEESAANLKLLLDKKIGKQRSKLEYIDLRFLDKAFYKLR
;
A
#
# COMPACT_ATOMS: atom_id res chain seq x y z
N MET A 1 -3.02 2.39 -23.85
CA MET A 1 -3.59 1.24 -23.10
C MET A 1 -2.97 1.01 -21.72
N VAL A 2 -1.83 1.62 -21.35
CA VAL A 2 -1.20 1.43 -20.02
C VAL A 2 -1.76 2.39 -18.93
N GLU A 3 -2.16 3.59 -19.32
CA GLU A 3 -2.59 4.67 -18.40
C GLU A 3 -3.88 4.33 -17.63
N ASN A 4 -4.87 3.72 -18.28
CA ASN A 4 -6.14 3.33 -17.64
C ASN A 4 -5.95 2.29 -16.54
N GLY A 5 -5.02 1.33 -16.71
CA GLY A 5 -4.77 0.28 -15.71
C GLY A 5 -4.16 0.85 -14.43
N MET A 6 -3.24 1.80 -14.56
CA MET A 6 -2.62 2.47 -13.40
C MET A 6 -3.63 3.35 -12.64
N ILE A 7 -4.46 4.11 -13.35
CA ILE A 7 -5.51 4.92 -12.73
C ILE A 7 -6.51 4.03 -11.98
N GLN A 8 -6.95 2.92 -12.60
CA GLN A 8 -7.83 1.95 -11.96
C GLN A 8 -7.19 1.33 -10.71
N PHE A 9 -5.91 0.93 -10.81
CA PHE A 9 -5.14 0.40 -9.68
C PHE A 9 -5.13 1.39 -8.51
N LEU A 10 -4.79 2.66 -8.78
CA LEU A 10 -4.71 3.69 -7.75
C LEU A 10 -6.08 4.00 -7.13
N ASN A 11 -7.15 4.02 -7.94
CA ASN A 11 -8.51 4.24 -7.43
C ASN A 11 -8.93 3.15 -6.44
N ILE A 12 -8.67 1.89 -6.78
CA ILE A 12 -8.96 0.75 -5.89
C ILE A 12 -8.13 0.86 -4.61
N PHE A 13 -6.82 1.09 -4.75
CA PHE A 13 -5.92 1.11 -3.60
C PHE A 13 -6.18 2.32 -2.69
N PHE A 14 -6.53 3.49 -3.22
CA PHE A 14 -6.91 4.65 -2.43
C PHE A 14 -8.24 4.45 -1.70
N GLY A 15 -9.17 3.68 -2.26
CA GLY A 15 -10.35 3.21 -1.53
C GLY A 15 -9.96 2.43 -0.27
N ALA A 16 -8.97 1.53 -0.38
CA ALA A 16 -8.45 0.80 0.78
C ALA A 16 -7.79 1.72 1.80
N LEU A 17 -6.97 2.70 1.36
CA LEU A 17 -6.39 3.70 2.27
C LEU A 17 -7.46 4.50 3.04
N LYS A 18 -8.54 4.89 2.36
CA LYS A 18 -9.66 5.59 3.00
C LYS A 18 -10.30 4.74 4.10
N SER A 19 -10.49 3.43 3.86
CA SER A 19 -11.08 2.51 4.85
C SER A 19 -10.24 2.28 6.10
N ILE A 20 -8.94 2.55 6.03
CA ILE A 20 -8.02 2.49 7.17
C ILE A 20 -7.65 3.88 7.69
N GLU A 21 -8.34 4.94 7.25
CA GLU A 21 -8.08 6.33 7.64
C GLU A 21 -6.62 6.78 7.35
N ALA A 22 -5.98 6.19 6.33
CA ALA A 22 -4.65 6.57 5.89
C ALA A 22 -4.72 7.62 4.78
N ALA A 23 -4.02 8.73 4.95
CA ALA A 23 -3.96 9.80 3.95
C ALA A 23 -2.65 9.74 3.14
N PRO A 24 -2.70 9.61 1.81
CA PRO A 24 -1.51 9.75 0.97
C PRO A 24 -0.98 11.19 1.00
N TRP A 25 0.34 11.33 1.06
CA TRP A 25 1.08 12.59 0.95
C TRP A 25 1.79 12.69 -0.40
N ARG A 26 2.46 11.61 -0.85
CA ARG A 26 3.18 11.58 -2.12
C ARG A 26 3.09 10.20 -2.74
N VAL A 27 2.90 10.16 -4.06
CA VAL A 27 2.98 8.94 -4.87
C VAL A 27 4.15 9.09 -5.85
N ALA A 28 5.04 8.11 -5.86
CA ALA A 28 6.13 8.01 -6.82
C ALA A 28 6.00 6.70 -7.58
N ILE A 29 6.19 6.74 -8.91
CA ILE A 29 5.97 5.60 -9.80
C ILE A 29 7.22 5.44 -10.66
N ALA A 30 7.78 4.23 -10.68
CA ALA A 30 8.94 3.90 -11.49
C ALA A 30 8.92 2.40 -11.86
N ASN A 31 9.10 2.06 -13.13
CA ASN A 31 9.23 0.67 -13.61
C ASN A 31 8.17 -0.30 -13.04
N LYS A 32 6.89 0.12 -13.06
CA LYS A 32 5.72 -0.59 -12.50
C LYS A 32 5.65 -0.68 -10.98
N ASP A 33 6.64 -0.18 -10.25
CA ASP A 33 6.58 -0.04 -8.81
C ASP A 33 5.96 1.31 -8.41
N ILE A 34 5.19 1.31 -7.34
CA ILE A 34 4.51 2.47 -6.79
C ILE A 34 4.92 2.59 -5.32
N LYS A 35 5.42 3.76 -4.94
CA LYS A 35 5.66 4.13 -3.55
C LYS A 35 4.65 5.19 -3.11
N ILE A 36 3.81 4.85 -2.13
CA ILE A 36 2.87 5.77 -1.52
C ILE A 36 3.42 6.16 -0.15
N THR A 37 3.83 7.41 0.01
CA THR A 37 4.19 7.99 1.31
C THR A 37 2.93 8.54 1.96
N LEU A 38 2.66 8.19 3.21
CA LEU A 38 1.47 8.62 3.96
C LEU A 38 1.79 9.82 4.86
N LYS A 39 0.76 10.59 5.22
CA LYS A 39 0.88 11.70 6.18
C LYS A 39 1.37 11.26 7.56
N GLU A 40 1.14 10.00 7.93
CA GLU A 40 1.63 9.37 9.16
C GLU A 40 3.15 9.16 9.18
N GLY A 41 3.85 9.43 8.07
CA GLY A 41 5.31 9.40 7.98
C GLY A 41 5.91 8.03 7.64
N TRP A 42 5.10 7.03 7.31
CA TRP A 42 5.54 5.73 6.77
C TRP A 42 5.06 5.55 5.33
N HIS A 43 5.54 4.51 4.64
CA HIS A 43 5.22 4.32 3.22
C HIS A 43 4.84 2.89 2.85
N ILE A 44 4.10 2.77 1.76
CA ILE A 44 3.68 1.50 1.16
C ILE A 44 4.38 1.34 -0.18
N LEU A 45 4.92 0.15 -0.43
CA LEU A 45 5.48 -0.27 -1.71
C LEU A 45 4.51 -1.24 -2.39
N LEU A 46 4.17 -0.98 -3.65
CA LEU A 46 3.24 -1.74 -4.47
C LEU A 46 3.85 -2.01 -5.83
N SER A 47 3.35 -3.02 -6.54
CA SER A 47 3.75 -3.31 -7.91
C SER A 47 2.51 -3.48 -8.78
N LEU A 48 2.49 -2.91 -9.97
CA LEU A 48 1.43 -3.12 -10.97
C LEU A 48 1.38 -4.58 -11.49
N ASN A 49 2.34 -5.43 -11.10
CA ASN A 49 2.31 -6.86 -11.39
C ASN A 49 1.51 -7.67 -10.34
N VAL A 50 1.08 -7.04 -9.23
CA VAL A 50 0.18 -7.63 -8.23
C VAL A 50 -1.18 -6.95 -8.37
N PRO A 51 -2.32 -7.66 -8.36
CA PRO A 51 -3.65 -7.04 -8.39
C PRO A 51 -3.86 -6.02 -7.25
N ALA A 52 -4.57 -4.94 -7.55
CA ALA A 52 -4.81 -3.86 -6.58
C ALA A 52 -5.67 -4.35 -5.40
N GLU A 53 -6.65 -5.19 -5.70
CA GLU A 53 -7.58 -5.81 -4.76
C GLU A 53 -6.84 -6.72 -3.77
N GLU A 54 -5.91 -7.53 -4.26
CA GLU A 54 -5.07 -8.39 -3.43
C GLU A 54 -4.12 -7.57 -2.55
N SER A 55 -3.49 -6.54 -3.13
CA SER A 55 -2.65 -5.62 -2.37
C SER A 55 -3.45 -4.92 -1.26
N ALA A 56 -4.67 -4.47 -1.56
CA ALA A 56 -5.57 -3.86 -0.59
C ALA A 56 -6.01 -4.83 0.51
N ALA A 57 -6.37 -6.06 0.15
CA ALA A 57 -6.73 -7.10 1.11
C ALA A 57 -5.57 -7.45 2.05
N ASN A 58 -4.36 -7.59 1.49
CA ASN A 58 -3.14 -7.87 2.26
C ASN A 58 -2.78 -6.72 3.20
N LEU A 59 -2.92 -5.46 2.76
CA LEU A 59 -2.73 -4.29 3.62
C LEU A 59 -3.67 -4.35 4.83
N LYS A 60 -4.96 -4.56 4.59
CA LYS A 60 -5.97 -4.63 5.64
C LYS A 60 -5.69 -5.78 6.61
N LEU A 61 -5.42 -6.98 6.10
CA LEU A 61 -5.11 -8.16 6.90
C LEU A 61 -3.89 -7.92 7.79
N LEU A 62 -2.82 -7.34 7.23
CA LEU A 62 -1.58 -7.10 7.95
C LEU A 62 -1.78 -6.07 9.08
N LEU A 63 -2.48 -4.98 8.79
CA LEU A 63 -2.81 -3.95 9.78
C LEU A 63 -3.69 -4.51 10.90
N ASP A 64 -4.74 -5.26 10.56
CA ASP A 64 -5.70 -5.76 11.54
C ASP A 64 -5.14 -6.90 12.40
N LYS A 65 -4.32 -7.80 11.82
CA LYS A 65 -3.91 -9.05 12.48
C LYS A 65 -2.49 -9.04 13.06
N LYS A 66 -1.56 -8.28 12.48
CA LYS A 66 -0.14 -8.30 12.90
C LYS A 66 0.33 -6.98 13.49
N ILE A 67 0.07 -5.87 12.82
CA ILE A 67 0.59 -4.56 13.23
C ILE A 67 -0.27 -3.99 14.37
N GLY A 68 -1.59 -3.95 14.22
CA GLY A 68 -2.53 -3.46 15.21
C GLY A 68 -2.12 -2.11 15.81
N LYS A 69 -1.97 -2.07 17.14
CA LYS A 69 -1.59 -0.86 17.88
C LYS A 69 -0.19 -0.33 17.56
N GLN A 70 0.64 -1.08 16.85
CA GLN A 70 2.00 -0.69 16.47
C GLN A 70 2.05 0.13 15.17
N ARG A 71 0.91 0.48 14.57
CA ARG A 71 0.82 1.27 13.34
C ARG A 71 1.66 2.55 13.38
N SER A 72 1.67 3.26 14.52
CA SER A 72 2.47 4.48 14.72
C SER A 72 3.98 4.25 14.66
N LYS A 73 4.43 3.00 14.81
CA LYS A 73 5.83 2.60 14.71
C LYS A 73 6.23 2.16 13.31
N LEU A 74 5.34 2.18 12.31
CA LEU A 74 5.70 1.74 10.97
C LEU A 74 6.78 2.61 10.34
N GLU A 75 7.70 1.96 9.64
CA GLU A 75 8.60 2.59 8.68
C GLU A 75 8.10 2.34 7.26
N TYR A 76 7.76 1.08 6.95
CA TYR A 76 7.16 0.71 5.67
C TYR A 76 6.34 -0.59 5.73
N ILE A 77 5.49 -0.76 4.70
CA ILE A 77 4.89 -2.04 4.29
C ILE A 77 5.23 -2.27 2.82
N ASP A 78 5.69 -3.47 2.47
CA ASP A 78 5.98 -3.89 1.10
C ASP A 78 5.02 -5.00 0.66
N LEU A 79 4.24 -4.71 -0.37
CA LEU A 79 3.19 -5.56 -0.95
C LEU A 79 3.48 -5.89 -2.43
N ARG A 80 4.72 -5.73 -2.87
CA ARG A 80 5.13 -6.00 -4.27
C ARG A 80 5.13 -7.48 -4.65
N PHE A 81 4.92 -8.37 -3.69
CA PHE A 81 5.01 -9.81 -3.88
C PHE A 81 3.64 -10.44 -3.67
N LEU A 82 3.25 -11.31 -4.60
CA LEU A 82 2.03 -12.10 -4.47
C LEU A 82 2.07 -12.91 -3.16
N ASP A 83 0.95 -12.91 -2.43
CA ASP A 83 0.74 -13.62 -1.16
C ASP A 83 1.73 -13.32 -0.02
N LYS A 84 2.57 -12.30 -0.16
CA LYS A 84 3.59 -11.94 0.83
C LYS A 84 3.52 -10.46 1.14
N ALA A 85 3.56 -10.13 2.43
CA ALA A 85 3.69 -8.78 2.91
C ALA A 85 4.88 -8.69 3.87
N PHE A 86 5.75 -7.73 3.63
CA PHE A 86 6.86 -7.39 4.53
C PHE A 86 6.56 -6.07 5.21
N TYR A 87 7.03 -5.89 6.43
CA TYR A 87 6.94 -4.61 7.13
C TYR A 87 8.17 -4.40 8.00
N LYS A 88 8.45 -3.14 8.28
CA LYS A 88 9.46 -2.74 9.24
C LYS A 88 8.85 -1.76 10.23
N LEU A 89 9.13 -1.99 11.51
CA LEU A 89 8.88 -1.03 12.58
C LEU A 89 10.18 -0.25 12.85
N ARG A 90 10.02 0.98 13.30
CA ARG A 90 11.11 1.85 13.77
C ARG A 90 11.60 1.42 15.15
#